data_AF-A0A2D7M1C7-F1
#
_entry.id   AF-A0A2D7M1C7-F1
#
_cell.length_a   1.000
_cell.length_b   1.000
_cell.length_c   1.000
_cell.angle_alpha   90.00
_cell.angle_beta   90.00
_cell.angle_gamma   90.00
#
_symmetry.space_group_name_H-M   'P 1'
#
loop_
_entity.id
_entity.type
_entity.pdbx_description
1 polymer ?
#
loop_
_entity_poly.entity_id
_entity_poly.type
_entity_poly.pdbx_seq_one_letter_code
_entity_poly.pdbx_strand_id
1 'polypeptide(L)'
;MLQDHPLLPWIVFPLVGALIGYATNWLAVKMLFRPRQPWGAGVLKFQGVVPRRQEALADSISETVQDELISPEDVAELVQKIATSEDVRQKLQSKVDALIAEQLQSLGPMASFLPGDLVDRIKLRIEQEIFSFVEEMGHDLHGVLGSKLDVKGKVRERIMNFELDQMEQLVLKVARKELRHIEILGGFLGLAVGLVEAGLLQLWN
;
A
#
# COMPACT_ATOMS: atom_id res chain seq x y z
N MET A 1 -46.41 -16.63 37.75
CA MET A 1 -45.07 -17.27 37.70
C MET A 1 -43.90 -16.29 37.55
N LEU A 2 -44.08 -15.04 37.08
CA LEU A 2 -43.04 -14.00 37.13
C LEU A 2 -43.10 -13.10 38.39
N GLN A 3 -44.07 -13.32 39.28
CA GLN A 3 -44.25 -12.53 40.51
C GLN A 3 -43.32 -12.95 41.67
N ASP A 4 -42.66 -14.11 41.58
CA ASP A 4 -41.86 -14.65 42.69
C ASP A 4 -40.39 -14.18 42.68
N HIS A 5 -39.94 -13.47 41.64
CA HIS A 5 -38.55 -13.01 41.48
C HIS A 5 -38.45 -11.56 40.95
N PRO A 6 -38.56 -10.53 41.82
CA PRO A 6 -38.55 -9.12 41.40
C PRO A 6 -37.21 -8.64 40.79
N LEU A 7 -36.13 -9.41 40.95
CA LEU A 7 -34.81 -9.10 40.42
C LEU A 7 -34.57 -9.67 39.01
N LEU A 8 -35.42 -10.59 38.55
CA LEU A 8 -35.23 -11.30 37.28
C LEU A 8 -35.24 -10.35 36.06
N PRO A 9 -36.13 -9.34 35.97
CA PRO A 9 -36.13 -8.37 34.88
C PRO A 9 -34.82 -7.55 34.78
N TRP A 10 -34.26 -7.15 35.92
CA TRP A 10 -33.02 -6.36 36.00
C TRP A 10 -31.77 -7.09 35.50
N ILE A 11 -31.84 -8.40 35.33
CA ILE A 11 -30.74 -9.21 34.80
C ILE A 11 -31.06 -9.61 33.36
N VAL A 12 -32.28 -10.07 33.10
CA VAL A 12 -32.65 -10.63 31.79
C VAL A 12 -32.66 -9.57 30.70
N PHE A 13 -33.31 -8.42 30.91
CA PHE A 13 -33.41 -7.39 29.86
C PHE A 13 -32.04 -6.79 29.49
N PRO A 14 -31.18 -6.36 30.43
CA PRO A 14 -29.84 -5.88 30.09
C PRO A 14 -28.98 -6.93 29.39
N LEU A 15 -29.05 -8.20 29.82
CA LEU A 15 -28.23 -9.26 29.25
C LEU A 15 -28.66 -9.61 27.82
N VAL A 16 -29.97 -9.70 27.58
CA VAL A 16 -30.51 -9.92 26.22
C VAL A 16 -30.21 -8.72 25.33
N GLY A 17 -30.41 -7.49 25.83
CA GLY A 17 -30.08 -6.27 25.11
C GLY A 17 -28.60 -6.22 24.71
N ALA A 18 -27.69 -6.53 25.66
CA ALA A 18 -26.26 -6.59 25.40
C ALA A 18 -25.90 -7.64 24.35
N LEU A 19 -26.51 -8.83 24.41
CA LEU A 19 -26.28 -9.89 23.43
C LEU A 19 -26.73 -9.48 22.03
N ILE A 20 -27.94 -8.91 21.90
CA ILE A 20 -28.48 -8.44 20.61
C ILE A 20 -27.62 -7.30 20.06
N GLY A 21 -27.25 -6.34 20.90
CA GLY A 21 -26.41 -5.21 20.50
C GLY A 21 -25.04 -5.65 20.00
N TYR A 22 -24.38 -6.57 20.71
CA TYR A 22 -23.10 -7.15 20.28
C TYR A 22 -23.26 -7.96 18.99
N ALA A 23 -24.24 -8.87 18.92
CA ALA A 23 -24.45 -9.76 17.77
C ALA A 23 -24.81 -8.99 16.50
N THR A 24 -25.66 -7.97 16.61
CA THR A 24 -26.08 -7.14 15.47
C THR A 24 -24.91 -6.34 14.93
N ASN A 25 -24.10 -5.75 15.80
CA ASN A 25 -22.96 -4.98 15.34
C ASN A 25 -21.85 -5.88 14.76
N TRP A 26 -21.61 -7.05 15.35
CA TRP A 26 -20.72 -8.07 14.76
C TRP A 26 -21.17 -8.49 13.37
N LEU A 27 -22.48 -8.68 13.18
CA LEU A 27 -23.05 -8.99 11.87
C LEU A 27 -22.85 -7.82 10.89
N ALA A 28 -23.07 -6.58 11.32
CA ALA A 28 -22.87 -5.39 10.50
C ALA A 28 -21.42 -5.25 10.02
N VAL A 29 -20.45 -5.46 10.92
CA VAL A 29 -19.02 -5.49 10.56
C VAL A 29 -18.75 -6.55 9.50
N LYS A 30 -19.29 -7.77 9.68
CA LYS A 30 -19.15 -8.85 8.70
C LYS A 30 -19.82 -8.52 7.36
N MET A 31 -20.91 -7.78 7.37
CA MET A 31 -21.63 -7.33 6.18
C MET A 31 -20.88 -6.29 5.37
N LEU A 32 -19.87 -5.60 5.93
CA LEU A 32 -19.00 -4.72 5.14
C LEU A 32 -18.17 -5.51 4.11
N PHE A 33 -17.86 -6.77 4.40
CA PHE A 33 -16.99 -7.62 3.58
C PHE A 33 -17.76 -8.69 2.80
N ARG A 34 -18.94 -9.12 3.29
CA ARG A 34 -19.76 -10.17 2.67
C ARG A 34 -21.20 -9.67 2.41
N PRO A 35 -21.87 -10.10 1.32
CA PRO A 35 -21.43 -11.05 0.30
C PRO A 35 -20.49 -10.42 -0.72
N ARG A 36 -19.60 -11.24 -1.27
CA ARG A 36 -18.54 -10.85 -2.21
C ARG A 36 -19.08 -10.47 -3.57
N GLN A 37 -19.96 -11.31 -4.08
CA GLN A 37 -20.71 -11.06 -5.30
C GLN A 37 -22.04 -10.41 -4.92
N PRO A 38 -22.56 -9.50 -5.75
CA PRO A 38 -23.87 -8.92 -5.53
C PRO A 38 -24.92 -10.02 -5.55
N TRP A 39 -25.72 -10.09 -4.49
CA TRP A 39 -26.80 -11.04 -4.34
C TRP A 39 -28.13 -10.29 -4.20
N GLY A 40 -29.18 -10.79 -4.86
CA GLY A 40 -30.50 -10.16 -4.92
C GLY A 40 -31.00 -9.92 -6.35
N ALA A 41 -32.23 -9.42 -6.47
CA ALA A 41 -32.90 -9.20 -7.75
C ALA A 41 -33.39 -7.74 -7.88
N GLY A 42 -33.29 -7.18 -9.09
CA GLY A 42 -33.76 -5.82 -9.39
C GLY A 42 -32.98 -4.72 -8.67
N VAL A 43 -33.70 -3.79 -8.03
CA VAL A 43 -33.15 -2.62 -7.30
C VAL A 43 -32.52 -3.01 -5.95
N LEU A 44 -32.88 -4.18 -5.41
CA LEU A 44 -32.42 -4.68 -4.11
C LEU A 44 -31.22 -5.61 -4.26
N LYS A 45 -30.10 -5.11 -4.78
CA LYS A 45 -28.83 -5.85 -4.81
C LYS A 45 -28.02 -5.56 -3.55
N PHE A 46 -27.77 -6.59 -2.77
CA PHE A 46 -26.96 -6.53 -1.56
C PHE A 46 -25.53 -7.03 -1.85
N GLN A 47 -24.54 -6.24 -1.46
CA GLN A 47 -23.11 -6.57 -1.58
C GLN A 47 -22.37 -5.90 -0.43
N GLY A 48 -21.30 -6.55 0.03
CA GLY A 48 -20.39 -5.91 0.97
C GLY A 48 -19.86 -4.59 0.42
N VAL A 49 -19.73 -3.59 1.30
CA VAL A 49 -19.28 -2.24 0.93
C VAL A 49 -17.86 -2.25 0.35
N VAL A 50 -16.97 -3.06 0.92
CA VAL A 50 -15.56 -3.14 0.49
C VAL A 50 -15.45 -3.75 -0.92
N PRO A 51 -16.01 -4.95 -1.23
CA PRO A 51 -16.05 -5.46 -2.60
C PRO A 51 -16.69 -4.49 -3.59
N ARG A 52 -17.79 -3.82 -3.19
CA ARG A 52 -18.53 -2.91 -4.07
C ARG A 52 -17.74 -1.64 -4.43
N ARG A 53 -16.86 -1.18 -3.54
CA ARG A 53 -16.06 0.05 -3.73
C ARG A 53 -14.61 -0.22 -4.12
N GLN A 54 -14.25 -1.45 -4.49
CA GLN A 54 -12.87 -1.82 -4.86
C GLN A 54 -12.30 -0.92 -5.96
N GLU A 55 -13.08 -0.62 -6.99
CA GLU A 55 -12.64 0.24 -8.10
C GLU A 55 -12.33 1.66 -7.64
N ALA A 56 -13.24 2.27 -6.87
CA ALA A 56 -13.03 3.61 -6.32
C ALA A 56 -11.82 3.65 -5.36
N LEU A 57 -11.61 2.58 -4.57
CA LEU A 57 -10.42 2.45 -3.73
C LEU A 57 -9.15 2.33 -4.57
N ALA A 58 -9.17 1.55 -5.66
CA ALA A 58 -8.04 1.42 -6.57
C ALA A 58 -7.67 2.77 -7.19
N ASP A 59 -8.65 3.52 -7.67
CA ASP A 59 -8.46 4.85 -8.24
C ASP A 59 -7.84 5.80 -7.21
N SER A 60 -8.47 5.98 -6.04
CA SER A 60 -7.97 6.88 -5.01
C SER A 60 -6.59 6.49 -4.48
N ILE A 61 -6.34 5.21 -4.21
CA ILE A 61 -5.03 4.76 -3.71
C ILE A 61 -3.96 4.95 -4.78
N SER A 62 -4.25 4.59 -6.04
CA SER A 62 -3.28 4.72 -7.13
C SER A 62 -2.89 6.17 -7.43
N GLU A 63 -3.83 7.09 -7.30
CA GLU A 63 -3.61 8.53 -7.41
C GLU A 63 -2.74 9.04 -6.27
N THR A 64 -3.10 8.74 -5.02
CA THR A 64 -2.27 9.12 -3.86
C THR A 64 -0.86 8.54 -3.94
N VAL A 65 -0.68 7.30 -4.40
CA VAL A 65 0.65 6.69 -4.54
C VAL A 65 1.49 7.43 -5.60
N GLN A 66 0.90 7.80 -6.73
CA GLN A 66 1.64 8.53 -7.77
C GLN A 66 1.97 9.96 -7.34
N ASP A 67 1.01 10.67 -6.73
CA ASP A 67 1.15 12.10 -6.46
C ASP A 67 1.92 12.38 -5.16
N GLU A 68 1.82 11.50 -4.16
CA GLU A 68 2.41 11.72 -2.83
C GLU A 68 3.58 10.80 -2.46
N LEU A 69 3.73 9.64 -3.11
CA LEU A 69 4.76 8.65 -2.72
C LEU A 69 5.85 8.44 -3.78
N ILE A 70 5.49 8.28 -5.05
CA ILE A 70 6.43 7.98 -6.13
C ILE A 70 6.04 8.80 -7.36
N SER A 71 6.47 10.06 -7.37
CA SER A 71 6.32 10.92 -8.55
C SER A 71 7.44 10.66 -9.57
N PRO A 72 7.16 10.77 -10.88
CA PRO A 72 8.19 10.72 -11.91
C PRO A 72 9.34 11.71 -11.68
N GLU A 73 9.02 12.88 -11.13
CA GLU A 73 9.96 13.94 -10.83
C GLU A 73 10.94 13.53 -9.71
N ASP A 74 10.43 12.98 -8.60
CA ASP A 74 11.26 12.51 -7.48
C ASP A 74 12.21 11.39 -7.91
N VAL A 75 11.74 10.48 -8.77
CA VAL A 75 12.56 9.40 -9.32
C VAL A 75 13.65 9.96 -10.22
N ALA A 76 13.32 10.91 -11.08
CA ALA A 76 14.28 11.53 -11.98
C ALA A 76 15.36 12.30 -11.20
N GLU A 77 14.98 13.05 -10.16
CA GLU A 77 15.92 13.73 -9.26
C GLU A 77 16.82 12.73 -8.53
N LEU A 78 16.26 11.63 -8.01
CA LEU A 78 17.05 10.59 -7.34
C LEU A 78 18.07 9.96 -8.30
N VAL A 79 17.68 9.67 -9.54
CA VAL A 79 18.60 9.12 -10.54
C VAL A 79 19.67 10.14 -10.90
N GLN A 80 19.32 11.42 -11.07
CA GLN A 80 20.30 12.49 -11.30
C GLN A 80 21.34 12.55 -10.16
N LYS A 81 20.87 12.53 -8.91
CA LYS A 81 21.74 12.51 -7.73
C LYS A 81 22.68 11.31 -7.71
N ILE A 82 22.21 10.14 -8.15
CA ILE A 82 23.04 8.93 -8.27
C ILE A 82 24.04 9.08 -9.41
N ALA A 83 23.61 9.57 -10.57
CA ALA A 83 24.45 9.76 -11.76
C ALA A 83 25.65 10.67 -11.47
N THR A 84 25.46 11.74 -10.68
CA THR A 84 26.51 12.69 -10.28
C THR A 84 27.21 12.30 -8.96
N SER A 85 26.92 11.12 -8.40
CA SER A 85 27.54 10.71 -7.12
C SER A 85 28.99 10.26 -7.28
N GLU A 86 29.83 10.58 -6.28
CA GLU A 86 31.24 10.16 -6.26
C GLU A 86 31.38 8.63 -6.19
N ASP A 87 30.41 7.92 -5.59
CA ASP A 87 30.38 6.45 -5.56
C ASP A 87 30.22 5.85 -6.96
N VAL A 88 29.30 6.39 -7.77
CA VAL A 88 29.14 5.99 -9.18
C VAL A 88 30.37 6.36 -9.96
N ARG A 89 30.97 7.52 -9.65
CA ARG A 89 32.23 7.96 -10.25
C ARG A 89 33.35 6.94 -10.04
N GLN A 90 33.65 6.60 -8.79
CA GLN A 90 34.70 5.63 -8.46
C GLN A 90 34.44 4.23 -9.03
N LYS A 91 33.18 3.78 -9.05
CA LYS A 91 32.80 2.50 -9.67
C LYS A 91 33.04 2.51 -11.19
N LEU A 92 32.72 3.61 -11.86
CA LEU A 92 32.99 3.74 -13.29
C LEU A 92 34.50 3.83 -13.57
N GLN A 93 35.26 4.60 -12.80
CA GLN A 93 36.73 4.68 -12.94
C GLN A 93 37.37 3.31 -12.77
N SER A 94 37.07 2.61 -11.67
CA SER A 94 37.61 1.26 -11.43
C SER A 94 37.20 0.26 -12.51
N LYS A 95 35.99 0.39 -13.10
CA LYS A 95 35.56 -0.47 -14.20
C LYS A 95 36.28 -0.15 -15.51
N VAL A 96 36.45 1.13 -15.84
CA VAL A 96 37.22 1.59 -17.00
C VAL A 96 38.68 1.12 -16.89
N ASP A 97 39.28 1.24 -15.71
CA ASP A 97 40.63 0.78 -15.41
C ASP A 97 40.82 -0.70 -15.66
N ALA A 98 39.89 -1.51 -15.13
CA ALA A 98 39.92 -2.95 -15.33
C ALA A 98 39.79 -3.32 -16.81
N LEU A 99 38.88 -2.68 -17.55
CA LEU A 99 38.66 -2.94 -18.98
C LEU A 99 39.87 -2.55 -19.84
N ILE A 100 40.48 -1.39 -19.56
CA ILE A 100 41.68 -0.94 -20.28
C ILE A 100 42.86 -1.87 -19.95
N ALA A 101 43.05 -2.25 -18.69
CA ALA A 101 44.11 -3.17 -18.30
C ALA A 101 43.95 -4.55 -18.96
N GLU A 102 42.73 -5.07 -19.02
CA GLU A 102 42.40 -6.33 -19.71
C GLU A 102 42.70 -6.25 -21.22
N GLN A 103 42.32 -5.14 -21.88
CA GLN A 103 42.63 -4.94 -23.29
C GLN A 103 44.13 -4.74 -23.56
N LEU A 104 44.88 -4.13 -22.65
CA LEU A 104 46.33 -4.05 -22.79
C LEU A 104 46.98 -5.42 -22.64
N GLN A 105 46.50 -6.27 -21.73
CA GLN A 105 46.99 -7.64 -21.61
C GLN A 105 46.67 -8.48 -22.85
N SER A 106 45.49 -8.28 -23.46
CA SER A 106 45.08 -9.02 -24.67
C SER A 106 45.95 -8.70 -25.89
N LEU A 107 46.54 -7.51 -25.96
CA LEU A 107 47.49 -7.10 -26.99
C LEU A 107 48.88 -7.74 -26.83
N GLY A 108 49.16 -8.40 -25.71
CA GLY A 108 50.41 -9.12 -25.46
C GLY A 108 51.67 -8.23 -25.61
N PRO A 109 52.76 -8.71 -26.24
CA PRO A 109 53.99 -7.93 -26.39
C PRO A 109 53.83 -6.68 -27.27
N MET A 110 52.73 -6.52 -27.99
CA MET A 110 52.47 -5.27 -28.71
C MET A 110 52.09 -4.11 -27.78
N ALA A 111 51.54 -4.41 -26.59
CA ALA A 111 51.19 -3.39 -25.61
C ALA A 111 52.41 -2.60 -25.12
N SER A 112 53.59 -3.21 -25.06
CA SER A 112 54.83 -2.51 -24.67
C SER A 112 55.31 -1.45 -25.68
N PHE A 113 54.77 -1.45 -26.91
CA PHE A 113 55.03 -0.35 -27.86
C PHE A 113 54.10 0.84 -27.66
N LEU A 114 53.06 0.74 -26.82
CA LEU A 114 52.20 1.87 -26.48
C LEU A 114 52.90 2.72 -25.41
N PRO A 115 53.07 4.03 -25.65
CA PRO A 115 53.55 4.95 -24.64
C PRO A 115 52.58 4.97 -23.44
N GLY A 116 53.09 4.86 -22.22
CA GLY A 116 52.24 4.85 -21.01
C GLY A 116 51.38 6.12 -20.89
N ASP A 117 51.92 7.25 -21.31
CA ASP A 117 51.22 8.54 -21.37
C ASP A 117 50.06 8.53 -22.38
N LEU A 118 50.13 7.72 -23.44
CA LEU A 118 49.02 7.56 -24.39
C LEU A 118 47.88 6.76 -23.78
N VAL A 119 48.21 5.69 -23.05
CA VAL A 119 47.22 4.87 -22.32
C VAL A 119 46.50 5.73 -21.28
N ASP A 120 47.24 6.50 -20.49
CA ASP A 120 46.68 7.40 -19.48
C ASP A 120 45.77 8.47 -20.11
N ARG A 121 46.17 9.05 -21.25
CA ARG A 121 45.32 10.01 -22.00
C ARG A 121 44.02 9.37 -22.48
N ILE A 122 44.09 8.16 -23.03
CA ILE A 122 42.91 7.43 -23.52
C ILE A 122 41.97 7.12 -22.34
N LYS A 123 42.52 6.63 -21.23
CA LYS A 123 41.78 6.35 -20.00
C LYS A 123 41.06 7.61 -19.49
N LEU A 124 41.77 8.72 -19.33
CA LEU A 124 41.19 9.98 -18.88
C LEU A 124 40.08 10.48 -19.83
N ARG A 125 40.27 10.33 -21.15
CA ARG A 125 39.26 10.72 -22.13
C ARG A 125 38.01 9.85 -22.06
N ILE A 126 38.18 8.53 -21.92
CA ILE A 126 37.06 7.57 -21.79
C ILE A 126 36.31 7.82 -20.49
N GLU A 127 37.00 8.00 -19.38
CA GLU A 127 36.38 8.35 -18.10
C GLU A 127 35.53 9.61 -18.23
N GLN A 128 36.10 10.70 -18.76
CA GLN A 128 35.39 11.97 -18.93
C GLN A 128 34.14 11.82 -19.80
N GLU A 129 34.24 11.10 -20.92
CA GLU A 129 33.12 10.91 -21.86
C GLU A 129 32.00 10.04 -21.25
N ILE A 130 32.36 8.98 -20.53
CA ILE A 130 31.39 8.13 -19.83
C ILE A 130 30.71 8.92 -18.72
N PHE A 131 31.45 9.75 -17.98
CA PHE A 131 30.87 10.59 -16.93
C PHE A 131 29.89 11.61 -17.49
N SER A 132 30.27 12.34 -18.55
CA SER A 132 29.37 13.28 -19.19
C SER A 132 28.12 12.60 -19.73
N PHE A 133 28.26 11.40 -20.31
CA PHE A 133 27.13 10.63 -20.83
C PHE A 133 26.17 10.18 -19.71
N VAL A 134 26.70 9.69 -18.58
CA VAL A 134 25.87 9.26 -17.45
C VAL A 134 25.15 10.44 -16.80
N GLU A 135 25.81 11.59 -16.69
CA GLU A 135 25.22 12.83 -16.17
C GLU A 135 24.13 13.38 -17.11
N GLU A 136 24.36 13.36 -18.42
CA GLU A 136 23.38 13.75 -19.44
C GLU A 136 22.16 12.83 -19.44
N MET A 137 22.36 11.51 -19.32
CA MET A 137 21.28 10.55 -19.17
C MET A 137 20.44 10.81 -17.93
N GLY A 138 21.07 11.19 -16.81
CA GLY A 138 20.36 11.57 -15.59
C GLY A 138 19.42 12.76 -15.81
N HIS A 139 19.87 13.75 -16.58
CA HIS A 139 19.08 14.95 -16.90
C HIS A 139 17.90 14.62 -17.84
N ASP A 140 18.14 13.82 -18.88
CA ASP A 140 17.13 13.45 -19.87
C ASP A 140 16.06 12.50 -19.31
N LEU A 141 16.35 11.81 -18.20
CA LEU A 141 15.41 10.92 -17.55
C LEU A 141 14.13 11.61 -17.09
N HIS A 142 14.13 12.92 -16.83
CA HIS A 142 12.91 13.68 -16.53
C HIS A 142 11.86 13.54 -17.64
N GLY A 143 12.25 13.66 -18.91
CA GLY A 143 11.31 13.54 -20.04
C GLY A 143 10.89 12.10 -20.34
N VAL A 144 11.80 11.15 -20.10
CA VAL A 144 11.55 9.72 -20.32
C VAL A 144 10.64 9.14 -19.24
N LEU A 145 10.85 9.50 -17.97
CA LEU A 145 10.03 9.03 -16.86
C LEU A 145 8.63 9.62 -16.93
N GLY A 146 8.45 10.91 -17.21
CA GLY A 146 7.11 11.50 -17.35
C GLY A 146 6.25 10.83 -18.42
N SER A 147 6.86 10.32 -19.50
CA SER A 147 6.14 9.67 -20.60
C SER A 147 5.94 8.16 -20.46
N LYS A 148 6.73 7.48 -19.60
CA LYS A 148 6.71 6.01 -19.47
C LYS A 148 6.37 5.51 -18.07
N LEU A 149 6.55 6.31 -17.04
CA LEU A 149 6.29 5.95 -15.65
C LEU A 149 4.82 6.20 -15.30
N ASP A 150 3.99 5.20 -15.58
CA ASP A 150 2.57 5.18 -15.22
C ASP A 150 2.38 4.37 -13.92
N VAL A 151 2.77 4.96 -12.79
CA VAL A 151 2.63 4.31 -11.46
C VAL A 151 1.16 4.09 -11.13
N LYS A 152 0.31 5.08 -11.37
CA LYS A 152 -1.13 5.00 -11.16
C LYS A 152 -1.73 3.77 -11.85
N GLY A 153 -1.48 3.59 -13.14
CA GLY A 153 -2.00 2.45 -13.90
C GLY A 153 -1.53 1.10 -13.34
N LYS A 154 -0.24 0.95 -13.03
CA LYS A 154 0.31 -0.32 -12.52
C LYS A 154 -0.21 -0.64 -11.11
N VAL A 155 -0.30 0.36 -10.24
CA VAL A 155 -0.85 0.18 -8.89
C VAL A 155 -2.33 -0.15 -8.95
N ARG A 156 -3.09 0.56 -9.77
CA ARG A 156 -4.52 0.28 -9.99
C ARG A 156 -4.73 -1.14 -10.50
N GLU A 157 -4.01 -1.55 -11.54
CA GLU A 157 -4.07 -2.91 -12.09
C GLU A 157 -3.78 -3.95 -11.00
N ARG A 158 -2.75 -3.69 -10.18
CA ARG A 158 -2.39 -4.59 -9.09
C ARG A 158 -3.51 -4.73 -8.05
N ILE A 159 -4.15 -3.63 -7.68
CA ILE A 159 -5.28 -3.60 -6.73
C ILE A 159 -6.51 -4.31 -7.33
N MET A 160 -6.78 -4.11 -8.61
CA MET A 160 -7.89 -4.75 -9.31
C MET A 160 -7.68 -6.26 -9.47
N ASN A 161 -6.43 -6.70 -9.55
CA ASN A 161 -6.05 -8.12 -9.61
C ASN A 161 -6.01 -8.80 -8.24
N PHE A 162 -6.25 -8.08 -7.13
CA PHE A 162 -6.39 -8.72 -5.83
C PHE A 162 -7.66 -9.54 -5.75
N GLU A 163 -7.52 -10.76 -5.23
CA GLU A 163 -8.67 -11.54 -4.82
C GLU A 163 -9.42 -10.80 -3.70
N LEU A 164 -10.74 -10.93 -3.65
CA LEU A 164 -11.56 -10.27 -2.62
C LEU A 164 -11.12 -10.66 -1.19
N ASP A 165 -10.56 -11.85 -1.00
CA ASP A 165 -9.92 -12.30 0.24
C ASP A 165 -8.73 -11.41 0.65
N GLN A 166 -7.87 -11.08 -0.31
CA GLN A 166 -6.68 -10.27 -0.05
C GLN A 166 -7.07 -8.85 0.32
N MET A 167 -8.05 -8.28 -0.39
CA MET A 167 -8.59 -6.96 -0.07
C MET A 167 -9.24 -6.94 1.33
N GLU A 168 -10.03 -7.95 1.67
CA GLU A 168 -10.61 -8.13 3.02
C GLU A 168 -9.50 -8.21 4.08
N GLN A 169 -8.44 -8.99 3.86
CA GLN A 169 -7.33 -9.11 4.79
C GLN A 169 -6.57 -7.79 5.00
N LEU A 170 -6.33 -7.02 3.93
CA LEU A 170 -5.65 -5.73 4.02
C LEU A 170 -6.46 -4.75 4.87
N VAL A 171 -7.76 -4.62 4.60
CA VAL A 171 -8.64 -3.72 5.36
C VAL A 171 -8.77 -4.19 6.81
N LEU A 172 -8.98 -5.49 7.04
CA LEU A 172 -9.07 -6.03 8.41
C LEU A 172 -7.76 -5.90 9.17
N LYS A 173 -6.60 -6.00 8.53
CA LYS A 173 -5.32 -5.83 9.20
C LYS A 173 -5.18 -4.43 9.82
N VAL A 174 -5.72 -3.42 9.15
CA VAL A 174 -5.68 -2.03 9.62
C VAL A 174 -6.83 -1.72 10.57
N ALA A 175 -8.06 -2.14 10.25
CA ALA A 175 -9.28 -1.70 10.94
C ALA A 175 -9.81 -2.67 12.01
N ARG A 176 -9.24 -3.87 12.19
CA ARG A 176 -9.78 -4.90 13.09
C ARG A 176 -9.96 -4.39 14.52
N LYS A 177 -9.02 -3.59 15.01
CA LYS A 177 -9.09 -3.07 16.38
C LYS A 177 -10.29 -2.13 16.51
N GLU A 178 -10.46 -1.22 15.57
CA GLU A 178 -11.49 -0.20 15.51
C GLU A 178 -12.87 -0.86 15.37
N LEU A 179 -13.01 -1.79 14.44
CA LEU A 179 -14.25 -2.56 14.23
C LEU A 179 -14.69 -3.29 15.50
N ARG A 180 -13.74 -3.90 16.24
CA ARG A 180 -14.04 -4.57 17.52
C ARG A 180 -14.54 -3.59 18.60
N HIS A 181 -14.08 -2.33 18.60
CA HIS A 181 -14.62 -1.34 19.54
C HIS A 181 -16.10 -1.07 19.24
N ILE A 182 -16.48 -1.00 17.98
CA ILE A 182 -17.88 -0.79 17.58
C ILE A 182 -18.74 -1.98 18.07
N GLU A 183 -18.25 -3.22 17.95
CA GLU A 183 -18.96 -4.40 18.45
C GLU A 183 -19.19 -4.35 19.96
N ILE A 184 -18.14 -4.00 20.72
CA ILE A 184 -18.21 -3.86 22.18
C ILE A 184 -19.17 -2.72 22.59
N LEU A 185 -19.10 -1.58 21.90
CA LEU A 185 -20.01 -0.46 22.13
C LEU A 185 -21.46 -0.85 21.88
N GLY A 186 -21.72 -1.64 20.83
CA GLY A 186 -23.04 -2.21 20.57
C GLY A 186 -23.57 -3.02 21.75
N GLY A 187 -22.73 -3.88 22.33
CA GLY A 187 -23.09 -4.64 23.54
C GLY A 187 -23.33 -3.75 24.76
N PHE A 188 -22.49 -2.74 24.99
CA PHE A 188 -22.67 -1.80 26.09
C PHE A 188 -23.97 -0.98 25.96
N LEU A 189 -24.27 -0.48 24.77
CA LEU A 189 -25.51 0.24 24.49
C LEU A 189 -26.73 -0.67 24.66
N GLY A 190 -26.64 -1.91 24.18
CA GLY A 190 -27.68 -2.92 24.39
C GLY A 190 -27.95 -3.19 25.87
N LEU A 191 -26.89 -3.24 26.70
CA LEU A 191 -27.00 -3.35 28.15
C LEU A 191 -27.74 -2.15 28.74
N ALA A 192 -27.35 -0.93 28.36
CA ALA A 192 -27.97 0.30 28.84
C ALA A 192 -29.46 0.38 28.47
N VAL A 193 -29.81 0.02 27.23
CA VAL A 193 -31.21 -0.04 26.78
C VAL A 193 -31.99 -1.06 27.60
N GLY A 194 -31.46 -2.26 27.81
CA GLY A 194 -32.14 -3.27 28.61
C GLY A 194 -32.31 -2.87 30.09
N LEU A 195 -31.40 -2.06 30.66
CA LEU A 195 -31.58 -1.50 32.00
C LEU A 195 -32.73 -0.50 32.05
N VAL A 196 -32.85 0.34 31.01
CA VAL A 196 -33.96 1.29 30.87
C VAL A 196 -35.28 0.54 30.71
N GLU A 197 -35.33 -0.51 29.90
CA GLU A 197 -36.52 -1.36 29.71
C GLU A 197 -36.95 -2.03 31.02
N ALA A 198 -36.01 -2.57 31.80
CA ALA A 198 -36.29 -3.16 33.11
C ALA A 198 -36.89 -2.12 34.09
N GLY A 199 -36.34 -0.90 34.11
CA GLY A 199 -36.83 0.19 34.95
C GLY A 199 -38.23 0.67 34.55
N LEU A 200 -38.51 0.78 33.25
CA LEU A 200 -39.82 1.17 32.73
C LEU A 200 -40.90 0.12 33.07
N LEU A 201 -40.56 -1.16 32.96
CA LEU A 201 -41.46 -2.26 33.34
C LEU A 201 -41.88 -2.19 34.82
N GLN A 202 -40.98 -1.79 35.70
CA GLN A 202 -41.28 -1.66 37.13
C GLN A 202 -42.08 -0.40 37.48
N LEU A 203 -42.05 0.64 36.64
CA LEU A 203 -42.92 1.81 36.80
C LEU A 203 -44.35 1.54 36.32
N TRP A 204 -44.54 0.60 35.40
CA TRP A 204 -45.85 0.26 34.83
C TRP A 204 -46.61 -0.80 35.63
N ASN A 205 -45.93 -1.53 36.51
CA ASN A 205 -46.43 -2.70 37.23
C ASN A 205 -46.47 -2.45 38.73
#